data_AF-A0A521WDS8-F1
#
_entry.id   AF-A0A521WDS8-F1
#
_cell.length_a   1.000
_cell.length_b   1.000
_cell.length_c   1.000
_cell.angle_alpha   90.00
_cell.angle_beta   90.00
_cell.angle_gamma   90.00
#
_symmetry.space_group_name_H-M   'P 1'
#
loop_
_entity.id
_entity.type
_entity.pdbx_description
1 polymer ?
#
loop_
_entity_poly.entity_id
_entity_poly.type
_entity_poly.pdbx_seq_one_letter_code
_entity_poly.pdbx_strand_id
1 'polypeptide(L)'
;MQFAVNDQNAANDLEKIPGAIGPSTLALIVSEKRALRALKLDGREPTLTNAASGAYPHYKRLFLVTGAKRSAAVARFIAFVQSPAGRKILAGNGHWTP
;
A
#
# COMPACT_ATOMS: atom_id res chain seq x y z
N MET A 1 -10.09 0.08 -26.33
CA MET A 1 -10.52 -0.16 -24.93
C MET A 1 -9.28 -0.01 -24.07
N GLN A 2 -9.28 0.93 -23.13
CA GLN A 2 -8.15 1.12 -22.21
C GLN A 2 -8.28 0.10 -21.07
N PHE A 3 -7.24 -0.70 -20.85
CA PHE A 3 -7.23 -1.76 -19.85
C PHE A 3 -5.89 -1.74 -19.12
N ALA A 4 -5.94 -1.50 -17.82
CA ALA A 4 -4.77 -1.56 -16.94
C ALA A 4 -4.56 -2.98 -16.42
N VAL A 5 -3.39 -3.55 -16.70
CA VAL A 5 -2.99 -4.90 -16.24
C VAL A 5 -2.29 -4.91 -14.88
N ASN A 6 -1.91 -3.73 -14.35
CA ASN A 6 -1.21 -3.58 -13.08
C ASN A 6 -1.58 -2.26 -12.39
N ASP A 7 -1.18 -2.13 -11.13
CA ASP A 7 -1.53 -0.99 -10.27
C ASP A 7 -0.96 0.34 -10.80
N GLN A 8 0.26 0.36 -11.35
CA GLN A 8 0.87 1.57 -11.93
C GLN A 8 0.14 2.06 -13.18
N ASN A 9 -0.28 1.16 -14.06
CA ASN A 9 -1.07 1.50 -15.23
C ASN A 9 -2.45 2.01 -14.82
N ALA A 10 -3.07 1.41 -13.80
CA ALA A 10 -4.34 1.89 -13.26
C ALA A 10 -4.19 3.30 -12.68
N ALA A 11 -3.12 3.56 -11.92
CA ALA A 11 -2.82 4.90 -11.40
C ALA A 11 -2.58 5.93 -12.51
N ASN A 12 -1.86 5.55 -13.58
CA ASN A 12 -1.65 6.40 -14.75
C ASN A 12 -2.98 6.77 -15.44
N ASP A 13 -3.89 5.80 -15.59
CA ASP A 13 -5.19 6.01 -16.21
C ASP A 13 -6.07 6.92 -15.34
N LEU A 14 -6.06 6.70 -14.01
CA LEU A 14 -6.78 7.52 -13.04
C LEU A 14 -6.32 8.99 -13.04
N GLU A 15 -5.03 9.26 -13.25
CA GLU A 15 -4.49 10.62 -13.33
C GLU A 15 -4.83 11.32 -14.65
N LYS A 16 -4.92 10.56 -15.76
CA LYS A 16 -5.05 11.11 -17.12
C LYS A 16 -6.49 11.28 -17.58
N ILE A 17 -7.42 10.48 -17.07
CA ILE A 17 -8.81 10.46 -17.53
C ILE A 17 -9.65 11.40 -16.63
N PRO A 18 -10.17 12.52 -17.16
CA PRO A 18 -10.98 13.44 -16.37
C PRO A 18 -12.21 12.74 -15.79
N GLY A 19 -12.40 12.87 -14.47
CA GLY A 19 -13.54 12.26 -13.76
C GLY A 19 -13.40 10.77 -13.46
N ALA A 20 -12.25 10.15 -13.74
CA ALA A 20 -12.04 8.75 -13.41
C ALA A 20 -12.05 8.50 -11.89
N ILE A 21 -12.65 7.38 -11.50
CA ILE A 21 -12.67 6.87 -10.12
C ILE A 21 -12.33 5.40 -10.20
N GLY A 22 -11.45 4.94 -9.32
CA GLY A 22 -11.05 3.53 -9.29
C GLY A 22 -10.24 3.17 -8.05
N PRO A 23 -9.95 1.87 -7.87
CA PRO A 23 -9.20 1.39 -6.73
C PRO A 23 -7.72 1.75 -6.85
N SER A 24 -7.10 1.98 -5.71
CA SER A 24 -5.64 2.10 -5.54
C SER A 24 -5.28 1.72 -4.10
N THR A 25 -3.99 1.59 -3.81
CA THR A 25 -3.52 1.45 -2.43
C THR A 25 -2.96 2.78 -1.94
N LEU A 26 -3.15 3.09 -0.65
CA LEU A 26 -2.48 4.24 -0.04
C LEU A 26 -0.96 4.13 -0.20
N ALA A 27 -0.42 2.92 -0.16
CA ALA A 27 0.99 2.65 -0.37
C ALA A 27 1.50 3.11 -1.74
N LEU A 28 0.78 2.78 -2.82
CA LEU A 28 1.14 3.23 -4.17
C LEU A 28 1.11 4.76 -4.27
N ILE A 29 0.05 5.39 -3.77
CA ILE A 29 -0.11 6.85 -3.83
C ILE A 29 1.04 7.56 -3.10
N VAL A 30 1.36 7.11 -1.89
CA VAL A 30 2.38 7.74 -1.04
C VAL A 30 3.80 7.46 -1.53
N SER A 31 4.13 6.20 -1.82
CA SER A 31 5.50 5.81 -2.19
C SER A 31 5.94 6.37 -3.54
N GLU A 32 5.03 6.43 -4.53
CA GLU A 32 5.30 6.98 -5.85
C GLU A 32 4.96 8.48 -5.96
N LYS A 33 4.49 9.11 -4.87
CA LYS A 33 4.04 10.52 -4.85
C LYS A 33 3.05 10.85 -5.97
N ARG A 34 2.06 9.96 -6.16
CA ARG A 34 1.06 10.06 -7.23
C ARG A 34 0.18 11.30 -7.06
N ALA A 35 -0.24 11.89 -8.18
CA ALA A 35 -1.17 13.01 -8.19
C ALA A 35 -2.63 12.54 -8.04
N LEU A 36 -2.88 11.63 -7.10
CA LEU A 36 -4.16 10.99 -6.84
C LEU A 36 -4.67 11.35 -5.45
N ARG A 37 -5.98 11.57 -5.35
CA ARG A 37 -6.65 11.82 -4.07
C ARG A 37 -7.31 10.55 -3.55
N ALA A 38 -6.76 9.99 -2.47
CA ALA A 38 -7.43 8.92 -1.73
C ALA A 38 -8.73 9.46 -1.09
N LEU A 39 -9.86 8.80 -1.33
CA LEU A 39 -11.17 9.29 -0.92
C LEU A 39 -11.55 8.82 0.49
N LYS A 40 -12.27 9.68 1.21
CA LYS A 40 -12.98 9.29 2.44
C LYS A 40 -14.13 8.36 2.10
N LEU A 41 -14.36 7.37 2.96
CA LEU A 41 -15.52 6.48 2.89
C LEU A 41 -16.29 6.64 4.20
N ASP A 42 -17.58 7.00 4.12
CA ASP A 42 -18.44 7.24 5.28
C ASP A 42 -17.82 8.21 6.32
N GLY A 43 -17.18 9.26 5.83
CA GLY A 43 -16.49 10.27 6.65
C GLY A 43 -15.16 9.81 7.26
N ARG A 44 -14.69 8.59 6.97
CA ARG A 44 -13.43 8.04 7.46
C ARG A 44 -12.31 8.25 6.44
N GLU A 45 -11.24 8.87 6.87
CA GLU A 45 -10.04 9.11 6.05
C GLU A 45 -9.21 7.83 5.86
N PRO A 46 -8.59 7.61 4.69
CA PRO A 46 -7.64 6.51 4.46
C PRO A 46 -6.29 6.81 5.13
N THR A 47 -6.21 6.74 6.46
CA THR A 47 -4.98 6.92 7.23
C THR A 47 -4.47 5.60 7.79
N LEU A 48 -3.19 5.53 8.15
CA LEU A 48 -2.61 4.37 8.83
C LEU A 48 -3.35 4.04 10.13
N THR A 49 -3.71 5.07 10.91
CA THR A 49 -4.46 4.93 12.15
C THR A 49 -5.84 4.33 11.91
N ASN A 50 -6.58 4.82 10.90
CA ASN A 50 -7.91 4.30 10.59
C ASN A 50 -7.86 2.90 9.98
N ALA A 51 -6.82 2.57 9.22
CA ALA A 51 -6.61 1.22 8.72
C ALA A 51 -6.30 0.25 9.87
N ALA A 52 -5.41 0.65 10.80
CA ALA A 52 -5.03 -0.17 11.95
C ALA A 52 -6.17 -0.40 12.93
N SER A 53 -7.06 0.59 13.13
CA SER A 53 -8.23 0.46 14.01
C SER A 53 -9.44 -0.22 13.36
N GLY A 54 -9.39 -0.45 12.04
CA GLY A 54 -10.53 -0.94 11.26
C GLY A 54 -11.60 0.12 10.95
N ALA A 55 -11.38 1.39 11.33
CA ALA A 55 -12.28 2.49 11.01
C ALA A 55 -12.34 2.80 9.51
N TYR A 56 -11.26 2.55 8.75
CA TYR A 56 -11.31 2.57 7.29
C TYR A 56 -11.56 1.15 6.77
N PRO A 57 -12.67 0.90 6.05
CA PRO A 57 -13.16 -0.46 5.79
C PRO A 57 -12.34 -1.23 4.75
N HIS A 58 -11.53 -0.55 3.94
CA HIS A 58 -10.80 -1.16 2.84
C HIS A 58 -9.30 -1.17 3.08
N TYR A 59 -8.78 -2.38 3.27
CA TYR A 59 -7.36 -2.64 3.30
C TYR A 59 -7.07 -4.04 2.81
N LYS A 60 -5.81 -4.32 2.48
CA LYS A 60 -5.33 -5.67 2.18
C LYS A 60 -4.04 -5.95 2.94
N ARG A 61 -3.83 -7.22 3.29
CA ARG A 61 -2.62 -7.68 3.95
C ARG A 61 -1.59 -8.09 2.92
N LEU A 62 -0.35 -7.62 3.10
CA LEU A 62 0.79 -8.05 2.31
C LEU A 62 1.62 -9.01 3.15
N PHE A 63 2.06 -10.11 2.55
CA PHE A 63 2.80 -11.17 3.23
C PHE A 63 4.14 -11.39 2.54
N LEU A 64 5.19 -11.59 3.34
CA LEU A 64 6.43 -12.19 2.88
C LEU A 64 6.27 -13.71 3.01
N VAL A 65 6.14 -14.40 1.87
CA VAL A 65 5.96 -15.86 1.83
C VAL A 65 7.29 -16.53 1.51
N THR A 66 7.69 -17.51 2.32
CA THR A 66 8.92 -18.28 2.11
C THR A 66 8.64 -19.78 2.16
N GLY A 67 9.45 -20.57 1.45
CA GLY A 67 9.48 -22.02 1.63
C GLY A 67 9.96 -22.42 3.03
N ALA A 68 9.77 -23.69 3.40
CA ALA A 68 10.13 -24.22 4.71
C ALA A 68 11.63 -24.04 5.05
N LYS A 69 12.49 -24.16 4.04
CA LYS A 69 13.92 -23.83 4.13
C LYS A 69 14.15 -22.46 3.48
N ARG A 70 14.75 -21.53 4.21
CA ARG A 70 15.13 -20.20 3.72
C ARG A 70 16.62 -19.96 3.92
N SER A 71 17.24 -19.26 2.99
CA SER A 71 18.66 -18.89 3.10
C SER A 71 18.88 -17.87 4.22
N ALA A 72 20.12 -17.75 4.68
CA ALA A 72 20.49 -16.74 5.67
C ALA A 72 20.21 -15.31 5.17
N ALA A 73 20.32 -15.05 3.86
CA ALA A 73 20.01 -13.76 3.27
C ALA A 73 18.52 -13.41 3.40
N VAL A 74 17.62 -14.38 3.12
CA VAL A 74 16.17 -14.19 3.29
C VAL A 74 15.81 -13.95 4.75
N ALA A 75 16.41 -14.70 5.68
CA ALA A 75 16.19 -14.49 7.11
C ALA A 75 16.61 -13.08 7.57
N ARG A 76 17.78 -12.60 7.13
CA ARG A 76 18.24 -11.23 7.43
C ARG A 76 17.32 -10.16 6.85
N PHE A 77 16.83 -10.36 5.62
CA PHE A 77 15.90 -9.41 5.00
C PHE A 77 14.57 -9.32 5.75
N ILE A 78 13.98 -10.45 6.14
CA ILE A 78 12.75 -10.48 6.94
C ILE A 78 12.99 -9.77 8.29
N ALA A 79 14.11 -10.05 8.95
CA ALA A 79 14.48 -9.38 10.20
C ALA A 79 14.63 -7.85 10.01
N PHE A 80 15.21 -7.41 8.89
CA PHE A 80 15.29 -6.00 8.55
C PHE A 80 13.91 -5.37 8.34
N VAL A 81 13.03 -6.00 7.56
CA VAL A 81 11.65 -5.49 7.33
C VAL A 81 10.89 -5.34 8.66
N GLN A 82 11.10 -6.26 9.60
CA GLN A 82 10.46 -6.24 10.92
C GLN A 82 11.13 -5.31 11.94
N SER A 83 12.34 -4.83 11.66
CA SER A 83 13.11 -3.93 12.54
C SER A 83 12.46 -2.56 12.69
N PRO A 84 12.84 -1.75 13.70
CA PRO A 84 12.36 -0.36 13.82
C PRO A 84 12.60 0.49 12.56
N ALA A 85 13.73 0.29 11.88
CA ALA A 85 14.05 0.99 10.63
C ALA A 85 13.13 0.56 9.49
N GLY A 86 12.90 -0.75 9.33
CA GLY A 86 11.99 -1.30 8.33
C GLY A 86 10.55 -0.83 8.54
N ARG A 87 10.06 -0.86 9.80
CA ARG A 87 8.73 -0.33 10.16
C ARG A 87 8.59 1.15 9.87
N LYS A 88 9.63 1.96 10.12
CA LYS A 88 9.64 3.39 9.79
C LYS A 88 9.53 3.62 8.29
N ILE A 89 10.25 2.84 7.48
CA ILE A 89 10.16 2.89 6.01
C ILE A 89 8.73 2.53 5.56
N LEU A 90 8.15 1.45 6.10
CA LEU A 90 6.78 1.03 5.78
C LEU A 90 5.75 2.11 6.12
N ALA A 91 5.81 2.67 7.33
CA ALA A 91 4.94 3.77 7.77
C ALA A 91 5.08 5.00 6.87
N GLY A 92 6.30 5.39 6.52
CA GLY A 92 6.57 6.51 5.60
C GLY A 92 6.03 6.30 4.18
N ASN A 93 5.73 5.05 3.80
CA ASN A 93 5.23 4.66 2.49
C ASN A 93 3.77 4.17 2.53
N GLY A 94 2.97 4.59 3.50
CA GLY A 94 1.53 4.30 3.50
C GLY A 94 1.16 2.87 3.93
N HIS A 95 2.06 2.14 4.59
CA HIS A 95 1.78 0.86 5.23
C HIS A 95 1.68 1.01 6.74
N TRP A 96 0.86 0.18 7.40
CA TRP A 96 0.99 -0.04 8.84
C TRP A 96 1.43 -1.47 9.08
N THR A 97 2.17 -1.69 10.15
CA THR A 97 2.53 -3.01 10.65
C THR A 97 1.79 -3.25 11.96
N PRO A 98 1.18 -4.43 12.16
CA PRO A 98 0.68 -4.84 13.47
C PRO A 98 1.76 -4.82 14.57
#